data_AF-A0A955HGG1-F1
#
_entry.id   AF-A0A955HGG1-F1
#
_cell.length_a   1.000
_cell.length_b   1.000
_cell.length_c   1.000
_cell.angle_alpha   90.00
_cell.angle_beta   90.00
_cell.angle_gamma   90.00
#
_symmetry.space_group_name_H-M   'P 1'
#
loop_
_entity.id
_entity.type
_entity.pdbx_description
1 polymer ?
#
loop_
_entity_poly.entity_id
_entity_poly.type
_entity_poly.pdbx_seq_one_letter_code
_entity_poly.pdbx_strand_id
1 'polypeptide(L)'
;MNQIIEPDFEGEEMKLPSQEHRPITEESLAKPQHSGALAVIVILSLVLVAIGSAVFIWFTGYLVKIPAPTPDIKIERPTPEQNNEPESTTAEASTERLNVVSNSDNLDLIEADLTSTNLPELDADLNAIEAELENTEVQ
;
A
#
# COMPACT_ATOMS: atom_id res chain seq x y z
N MET A 1 -86.13 -13.63 -26.13
CA MET A 1 -85.26 -14.45 -26.99
C MET A 1 -84.17 -13.53 -27.51
N ASN A 2 -82.98 -13.55 -26.90
CA ASN A 2 -81.85 -12.76 -27.39
C ASN A 2 -81.15 -13.58 -28.48
N GLN A 3 -81.13 -13.05 -29.70
CA GLN A 3 -80.33 -13.64 -30.77
C GLN A 3 -78.87 -13.30 -30.48
N ILE A 4 -78.06 -14.35 -30.34
CA ILE A 4 -76.60 -14.23 -30.24
C ILE A 4 -76.13 -13.94 -31.67
N ILE A 5 -75.66 -12.72 -31.90
CA ILE A 5 -75.04 -12.31 -33.16
C ILE A 5 -73.59 -12.76 -33.06
N GLU A 6 -73.22 -13.79 -33.82
CA GLU A 6 -71.82 -14.16 -33.96
C GLU A 6 -71.09 -13.10 -34.80
N PRO A 7 -69.91 -12.64 -34.37
CA PRO A 7 -69.09 -11.74 -35.16
C PRO A 7 -68.63 -12.45 -36.45
N ASP A 8 -68.97 -11.85 -37.58
CA ASP A 8 -68.58 -12.29 -38.92
C ASP A 8 -67.14 -11.83 -39.20
N PHE A 9 -66.24 -12.78 -39.44
CA PHE A 9 -64.84 -12.54 -39.77
C PHE A 9 -64.52 -12.89 -41.24
N GLU A 10 -65.53 -13.11 -42.08
CA GLU A 10 -65.31 -13.37 -43.51
C GLU A 10 -64.78 -12.13 -44.22
N GLY A 11 -63.47 -12.13 -44.50
CA GLY A 11 -62.77 -11.10 -45.26
C GLY A 11 -61.75 -10.29 -44.46
N GLU A 12 -61.61 -10.53 -43.15
CA GLU A 12 -60.61 -9.84 -42.34
C GLU A 12 -59.31 -10.66 -42.29
N GLU A 13 -58.35 -10.32 -43.15
CA GLU A 13 -57.01 -10.90 -43.08
C GLU A 13 -56.40 -10.59 -41.71
N MET A 14 -56.17 -11.64 -40.91
CA MET A 14 -55.51 -11.51 -39.60
C MET A 14 -54.11 -10.91 -39.79
N LYS A 15 -53.98 -9.60 -39.57
CA LYS A 15 -52.69 -8.94 -39.48
C LYS A 15 -51.95 -9.47 -38.26
N LEU A 16 -50.91 -10.27 -38.49
CA LEU A 16 -49.91 -10.56 -37.46
C LEU A 16 -49.36 -9.21 -36.96
N PRO A 17 -49.12 -9.03 -35.64
CA PRO A 17 -48.47 -7.82 -35.17
C PRO A 17 -47.16 -7.68 -35.93
N SER A 18 -47.04 -6.60 -36.71
CA SER A 18 -45.79 -6.24 -37.35
C SER A 18 -44.76 -6.16 -36.24
N GLN A 19 -43.81 -7.11 -36.22
CA GLN A 19 -42.60 -6.88 -35.47
C GLN A 19 -42.00 -5.63 -36.08
N GLU A 20 -42.02 -4.52 -35.35
CA GLU A 20 -41.01 -3.50 -35.52
C GLU A 20 -39.68 -4.19 -35.28
N HIS A 21 -39.07 -4.72 -36.33
CA HIS A 21 -37.63 -4.69 -36.42
C HIS A 21 -37.27 -3.21 -36.42
N ARG A 22 -37.16 -2.65 -35.21
CA ARG A 22 -36.30 -1.49 -35.02
C ARG A 22 -34.98 -1.89 -35.66
N PRO A 23 -34.48 -1.18 -36.67
CA PRO A 23 -33.08 -1.34 -37.00
C PRO A 23 -32.36 -1.14 -35.69
N ILE A 24 -31.62 -2.15 -35.24
CA ILE A 24 -30.54 -1.94 -34.31
C ILE A 24 -29.57 -1.10 -35.12
N THR A 25 -29.80 0.22 -35.10
CA THR A 25 -28.85 1.17 -35.64
C THR A 25 -27.55 0.83 -34.93
N GLU A 26 -26.51 0.55 -35.68
CA GLU A 26 -25.14 0.36 -35.21
C GLU A 26 -24.55 1.62 -34.54
N GLU A 27 -25.40 2.51 -33.99
CA GLU A 27 -25.04 3.68 -33.19
C GLU A 27 -24.81 3.34 -31.71
N SER A 28 -24.90 2.07 -31.31
CA SER A 28 -24.54 1.65 -29.94
C SER A 28 -23.04 1.45 -29.72
N LEU A 29 -22.19 1.64 -30.74
CA LEU A 29 -20.75 1.90 -30.55
C LEU A 29 -20.51 3.40 -30.39
N ALA A 30 -21.30 4.07 -29.54
CA ALA A 30 -20.96 5.37 -29.01
C ALA A 30 -19.67 5.21 -28.20
N LYS A 31 -18.55 5.41 -28.89
CA LYS A 31 -17.20 5.52 -28.35
C LYS A 31 -17.26 6.33 -27.05
N PRO A 32 -16.83 5.79 -25.89
CA PRO A 32 -16.88 6.55 -24.65
C PRO A 32 -16.01 7.80 -24.85
N GLN A 33 -16.65 8.96 -24.78
CA GLN A 33 -16.01 10.25 -24.97
C GLN A 33 -15.13 10.53 -23.75
N HIS A 34 -13.88 10.08 -23.82
CA HIS A 34 -12.85 10.20 -22.79
C HIS A 34 -12.29 11.64 -22.69
N SER A 35 -13.16 12.65 -22.60
CA SER A 35 -12.75 14.06 -22.59
C SER A 35 -11.90 14.45 -21.37
N GLY A 36 -12.01 13.69 -20.26
CA GLY A 36 -11.22 13.91 -19.04
C GLY A 36 -9.99 13.00 -18.88
N ALA A 37 -9.88 11.90 -19.62
CA ALA A 37 -8.82 10.92 -19.37
C ALA A 37 -7.41 11.46 -19.61
N LEU A 38 -7.24 12.27 -20.67
CA LEU A 38 -5.96 12.93 -20.95
C LEU A 38 -5.54 13.86 -19.81
N ALA A 39 -6.48 14.64 -19.26
CA ALA A 39 -6.20 15.54 -18.13
C ALA A 39 -5.79 14.75 -16.87
N VAL A 40 -6.51 13.65 -16.56
CA VAL A 40 -6.18 12.76 -15.45
C VAL A 40 -4.80 12.12 -15.63
N ILE A 41 -4.49 11.63 -16.82
CA ILE A 41 -3.18 11.02 -17.12
C ILE A 41 -2.05 12.04 -16.99
N VAL A 42 -2.25 13.28 -17.47
CA VAL A 42 -1.25 14.35 -17.34
C VAL A 42 -1.03 14.71 -15.87
N ILE A 43 -2.10 14.88 -15.09
CA ILE A 43 -2.01 15.17 -13.65
C ILE A 43 -1.28 14.03 -12.93
N LEU A 44 -1.68 12.78 -13.19
CA LEU A 44 -1.04 11.62 -12.58
C LEU A 44 0.45 11.55 -12.93
N SER A 45 0.81 11.83 -14.18
CA SER A 45 2.21 11.85 -14.62
C SER A 45 3.01 12.93 -13.90
N LEU A 46 2.46 14.14 -13.73
CA LEU A 46 3.09 15.22 -12.98
C LEU A 46 3.29 14.86 -11.50
N VAL A 47 2.28 14.23 -10.88
CA VAL A 47 2.37 13.75 -9.50
C VAL A 47 3.47 12.70 -9.36
N LEU A 48 3.55 11.74 -10.28
CA LEU A 48 4.61 10.72 -10.26
C LEU A 48 6.00 11.32 -10.41
N VAL A 49 6.18 12.31 -11.28
CA VAL A 49 7.47 13.02 -11.43
C VAL A 49 7.80 13.84 -10.17
N ALA A 50 6.83 14.49 -9.54
CA ALA A 50 7.03 15.22 -8.29
C ALA A 50 7.46 14.28 -7.15
N ILE A 51 6.81 13.13 -7.01
CA ILE A 51 7.17 12.13 -5.99
C ILE A 51 8.56 11.55 -6.31
N GLY A 52 8.81 11.16 -7.56
CA GLY A 52 10.10 10.61 -7.97
C GLY A 52 11.27 11.57 -7.76
N SER A 53 11.09 12.86 -8.09
CA SER A 53 12.11 13.88 -7.84
C SER A 53 12.33 14.13 -6.35
N ALA A 54 11.28 14.16 -5.53
CA ALA A 54 11.41 14.29 -4.07
C ALA A 54 12.20 13.13 -3.46
N VAL A 55 11.90 11.88 -3.86
CA VAL A 55 12.64 10.69 -3.42
C VAL A 55 14.10 10.74 -3.89
N PHE A 56 14.35 11.13 -5.14
CA PHE A 56 15.70 11.25 -5.68
C PHE A 56 16.55 12.29 -4.93
N ILE A 57 15.97 13.46 -4.63
CA ILE A 57 16.65 14.51 -3.85
C ILE A 57 16.93 14.02 -2.43
N TRP A 58 15.95 13.37 -1.79
CA TRP A 58 16.14 12.81 -0.44
C TRP A 58 17.25 11.76 -0.41
N PHE A 59 17.23 10.82 -1.35
CA PHE A 59 18.22 9.74 -1.47
C PHE A 59 19.63 10.27 -1.71
N THR A 60 19.81 11.18 -2.67
CA THR A 60 21.11 11.79 -2.96
C THR A 60 21.60 12.68 -1.82
N GLY A 61 20.71 13.42 -1.16
CA GLY A 61 21.05 14.23 0.00
C GLY A 61 21.46 13.41 1.23
N TYR A 62 21.04 12.15 1.35
CA TYR A 62 21.45 11.26 2.44
C TYR A 62 22.74 10.50 2.10
N LEU A 63 22.84 9.93 0.89
CA LEU A 63 23.96 9.07 0.52
C LEU A 63 25.21 9.83 0.02
N VAL A 64 25.06 11.05 -0.49
CA VAL A 64 26.18 11.87 -0.99
C VAL A 64 26.69 12.83 0.09
N LYS A 65 26.30 12.64 1.34
CA LYS A 65 27.01 13.26 2.47
C LYS A 65 28.30 12.48 2.71
N ILE A 66 29.28 12.68 1.85
CA ILE A 66 30.67 12.38 2.18
C ILE A 66 30.99 13.33 3.33
N PRO A 67 31.20 12.85 4.58
CA PRO A 67 31.63 13.73 5.64
C PRO A 67 32.92 14.40 5.15
N ALA A 68 32.96 15.73 5.23
CA ALA A 68 34.21 16.45 4.98
C ALA A 68 35.30 15.78 5.83
N PRO A 69 36.53 15.57 5.30
CA PRO A 69 37.59 15.01 6.11
C PRO A 69 37.71 15.87 7.36
N THR A 70 37.37 15.28 8.51
CA THR A 70 37.59 15.91 9.80
C THR A 70 39.07 16.29 9.81
N PRO A 71 39.43 17.54 10.16
CA PRO A 71 40.84 17.85 10.33
C PRO A 71 41.41 16.80 11.28
N ASP A 72 42.49 16.14 10.87
CA ASP A 72 43.20 15.18 11.68
C ASP A 72 43.79 15.96 12.86
N ILE A 73 42.98 16.12 13.90
CA ILE A 73 43.43 16.68 15.16
C ILE A 73 44.35 15.59 15.69
N LYS A 74 45.66 15.76 15.51
CA LYS A 74 46.65 14.97 16.23
C LYS A 74 46.37 15.15 17.71
N ILE A 75 45.60 14.23 18.28
CA ILE A 75 45.48 14.06 19.71
C ILE A 75 46.84 13.49 20.10
N GLU A 76 47.79 14.36 20.41
CA GLU A 76 49.07 13.94 20.97
C GLU A 76 48.75 13.21 22.28
N ARG A 77 49.01 11.89 22.30
CA ARG A 77 48.89 11.11 23.53
C ARG A 77 49.79 11.78 24.57
N PRO A 78 49.29 12.07 25.79
CA PRO A 78 50.12 12.56 26.87
C PRO A 78 51.37 11.68 26.98
N THR A 79 52.53 12.33 27.10
CA THR A 79 53.78 11.61 27.39
C THR A 79 53.64 10.89 28.74
N PRO A 80 54.39 9.80 28.98
CA PRO A 80 54.35 9.11 30.27
C PRO A 80 54.63 10.03 31.46
N GLU A 81 55.42 11.09 31.28
CA GLU A 81 55.67 12.09 32.34
C GLU A 81 54.50 13.07 32.54
N GLN A 82 53.61 13.22 31.55
CA GLN A 82 52.39 14.04 31.64
C GLN A 82 51.17 13.21 32.08
N ASN A 83 51.27 11.89 32.07
CA ASN A 83 50.23 10.99 32.56
C ASN A 83 50.37 10.79 34.07
N ASN A 84 49.65 11.61 34.84
CA ASN A 84 49.60 11.51 36.31
C ASN A 84 48.53 10.53 36.82
N GLU A 85 47.90 9.75 35.94
CA GLU A 85 46.93 8.75 36.36
C GLU A 85 47.67 7.53 36.94
N PRO A 86 47.26 6.99 38.11
CA PRO A 86 47.75 5.70 38.55
C PRO A 86 47.41 4.68 37.46
N GLU A 87 48.36 3.85 37.03
CA GLU A 87 48.10 2.76 36.08
C GLU A 87 46.98 1.87 36.63
N SER A 88 45.75 2.15 36.22
CA SER A 88 44.56 1.50 36.74
C SER A 88 44.46 0.14 36.08
N THR A 89 44.76 -0.90 36.85
CA THR A 89 44.62 -2.32 36.48
C THR A 89 43.17 -2.75 36.23
N THR A 90 42.20 -1.81 36.27
CA THR A 90 40.76 -2.05 36.09
C THR A 90 40.28 -1.78 34.64
N ALA A 91 41.15 -1.34 33.73
CA ALA A 91 40.76 -0.93 32.38
C ALA A 91 40.33 -2.08 31.43
N GLU A 92 40.52 -3.35 31.80
CA GLU A 92 40.13 -4.48 30.94
C GLU A 92 38.67 -4.95 31.12
N ALA A 93 37.88 -4.37 32.04
CA ALA A 93 36.57 -4.93 32.41
C ALA A 93 35.33 -4.24 31.80
N SER A 94 35.47 -3.27 30.89
CA SER A 94 34.31 -2.47 30.40
C SER A 94 34.24 -2.20 28.90
N THR A 95 34.89 -3.00 28.06
CA THR A 95 34.65 -2.95 26.60
C THR A 95 33.46 -3.80 26.15
N GLU A 96 32.92 -4.67 27.01
CA GLU A 96 31.85 -5.61 26.65
C GLU A 96 30.43 -4.99 26.60
N ARG A 97 30.23 -3.75 27.08
CA ARG A 97 28.89 -3.14 27.17
C ARG A 97 28.59 -2.00 26.19
N LEU A 98 29.52 -1.64 25.30
CA LEU A 98 29.32 -0.56 24.33
C LEU A 98 28.93 -1.04 22.92
N ASN A 99 28.79 -2.35 22.70
CA ASN A 99 28.38 -2.92 21.41
C ASN A 99 26.92 -3.39 21.40
N VAL A 100 25.98 -2.53 21.79
CA VAL A 100 24.56 -2.75 21.46
C VAL A 100 24.25 -1.94 20.20
N VAL A 101 24.80 -2.42 19.08
CA VAL A 101 24.23 -2.11 17.77
C VAL A 101 22.93 -2.91 17.72
N SER A 102 21.78 -2.24 17.62
CA SER A 102 20.52 -2.91 17.29
C SER A 102 20.68 -3.53 15.91
N ASN A 103 21.06 -4.80 15.89
CA ASN A 103 21.10 -5.61 14.69
C ASN A 103 19.65 -5.93 14.32
N SER A 104 19.07 -5.16 13.41
CA SER A 104 17.77 -5.46 12.79
C SER A 104 17.80 -6.81 12.02
N ASP A 105 18.98 -7.39 11.83
CA ASP A 105 19.22 -8.66 11.15
C ASP A 105 19.47 -9.82 12.14
N ASN A 106 19.27 -9.60 13.44
CA ASN A 106 19.39 -10.69 14.43
C ASN A 106 18.07 -11.49 14.46
N LEU A 107 18.10 -12.68 13.87
CA LEU A 107 16.96 -13.61 13.82
C LEU A 107 16.38 -13.91 15.20
N ASP A 108 17.21 -13.94 16.25
CA ASP A 108 16.75 -14.20 17.62
C ASP A 108 15.87 -13.06 18.16
N LEU A 109 16.11 -11.82 17.73
CA LEU A 109 15.28 -10.65 18.11
C LEU A 109 13.96 -10.63 17.32
N ILE A 110 13.97 -11.09 16.06
CA ILE A 110 12.75 -11.23 15.24
C ILE A 110 11.88 -12.38 15.75
N GLU A 111 12.49 -13.49 16.19
CA GLU A 111 11.78 -14.60 16.81
C GLU A 111 11.19 -14.23 18.17
N ALA A 112 11.88 -13.41 18.96
CA ALA A 112 11.33 -12.84 20.19
C ALA A 112 10.10 -11.94 19.91
N ASP A 113 10.12 -11.14 18.84
CA ASP A 113 9.00 -10.27 18.46
C ASP A 113 7.79 -11.07 17.93
N LEU A 114 8.05 -12.12 17.12
CA LEU A 114 7.04 -13.06 16.64
C LEU A 114 6.39 -13.86 17.77
N THR A 115 7.16 -14.29 18.77
CA THR A 115 6.64 -15.02 19.94
C THR A 115 6.01 -14.10 20.97
N SER A 116 6.41 -12.82 21.03
CA SER A 116 5.77 -11.79 21.86
C SER A 116 4.45 -11.30 21.26
N THR A 117 4.29 -11.40 19.94
CA THR A 117 3.01 -11.14 19.28
C THR A 117 2.11 -12.35 19.49
N ASN A 118 0.99 -12.19 20.21
CA ASN A 118 0.05 -13.28 20.47
C ASN A 118 -0.79 -13.61 19.21
N LEU A 119 -0.14 -14.13 18.17
CA LEU A 119 -0.77 -14.50 16.91
C LEU A 119 -1.96 -15.47 17.08
N PRO A 120 -1.96 -16.43 18.02
CA PRO A 120 -3.13 -17.26 18.30
C PRO A 120 -4.34 -16.50 18.85
N GLU A 121 -4.12 -15.46 19.66
CA GLU A 121 -5.19 -14.58 20.15
C GLU A 121 -5.74 -13.71 19.02
N LEU A 122 -4.87 -13.22 18.13
CA LEU A 122 -5.28 -12.47 16.94
C LEU A 122 -6.16 -13.31 15.99
N ASP A 123 -5.86 -14.61 15.84
CA ASP A 123 -6.66 -15.54 15.03
C ASP A 123 -8.04 -15.78 15.66
N ALA A 124 -8.11 -15.91 16.99
CA ALA A 124 -9.38 -16.02 17.70
C ALA A 124 -10.23 -14.75 17.57
N ASP A 125 -9.61 -13.57 17.70
CA ASP A 125 -10.27 -12.27 17.55
C ASP A 125 -10.80 -12.07 16.12
N LEU A 126 -10.02 -12.42 15.09
CA LEU A 126 -10.44 -12.32 13.69
C LEU A 126 -11.62 -13.25 13.38
N ASN A 127 -11.60 -14.49 13.87
CA ASN A 127 -12.72 -15.42 13.72
C ASN A 127 -13.99 -14.93 14.45
N ALA A 128 -13.83 -14.29 15.61
CA ALA A 128 -14.95 -13.69 16.34
C ALA A 128 -15.58 -12.52 15.55
N ILE A 129 -14.74 -11.65 14.96
CA ILE A 129 -15.20 -10.54 14.11
C ILE A 129 -15.91 -11.07 12.86
N GLU A 130 -15.39 -12.12 12.23
CA GLU A 130 -16.02 -12.73 11.04
C GLU A 130 -17.40 -13.32 11.38
N ALA A 131 -17.53 -14.00 12.52
CA ALA A 131 -18.81 -14.50 13.01
C ALA A 131 -19.79 -13.37 13.36
N GLU A 132 -19.32 -12.26 13.93
CA GLU A 132 -20.16 -11.07 14.17
C GLU A 132 -20.62 -10.40 12.87
N LEU A 133 -19.73 -10.32 11.87
CA LEU A 133 -20.02 -9.72 10.57
C LEU A 133 -21.05 -10.56 9.80
N GLU A 134 -20.89 -11.88 9.75
CA GLU A 134 -21.84 -12.79 9.12
C GLU A 134 -23.22 -12.72 9.80
N ASN A 135 -23.27 -12.65 11.14
CA ASN A 135 -24.53 -12.48 11.87
C ASN A 135 -25.18 -11.09 11.66
N THR A 136 -24.39 -10.08 11.29
CA THR A 136 -24.88 -8.73 10.97
C THR A 136 -25.41 -8.63 9.55
N GLU A 137 -24.88 -9.42 8.60
CA GLU A 137 -25.37 -9.48 7.21
C GLU A 137 -26.64 -10.34 7.03
N VAL A 138 -27.02 -11.13 8.02
CA VAL A 138 -28.19 -12.02 7.99
C VAL A 138 -29.45 -11.40 8.66
N GLN A 139 -29.37 -10.16 9.17
CA GLN A 139 -30.54 -9.34 9.57
C GLN A 139 -30.87 -8.27 8.53
#